data_AF-A0A9P7XS22-F1
#
_entry.id   AF-A0A9P7XS22-F1
#
_cell.length_a   1.000
_cell.length_b   1.000
_cell.length_c   1.000
_cell.angle_alpha   90.00
_cell.angle_beta   90.00
_cell.angle_gamma   90.00
#
_symmetry.space_group_name_H-M   'P 1'
#
loop_
_entity.id
_entity.type
_entity.pdbx_description
1 polymer ?
#
loop_
_entity_poly.entity_id
_entity_poly.type
_entity_poly.pdbx_seq_one_letter_code
_entity_poly.pdbx_strand_id
1 'polypeptide(L)'
;MAGMLKQDYTKTQKIVTMLAVDFAWISRKEQVYKSLWNHVLPIYQSLGTTLRPRDKEARLQELAKTRPEVDFFLRLEQRLFPWIQVRRKTSMSLHGSFHGRGFVLCGGDKQFQMMVSHMGENDLSPERQEYIRQMTNDIEVLDITYHLDNGYLKLKGWTIKPFAILASKFEEAIFIDADTYFLRSPEVLFGDPGYLATGAPFFYDRTILPGWRKGPDWIRANIPSMSNIPQTSRPFRGTTAHERESGVVVINKRRWLPALFSVCKMNSFWERDLSAYQTFYGDKETFYIEFELVEPYAFVRNYGGVIGELNPDDDQSICGAQMHLDYLGRPLWWNSGLVGNQMNRELFIRNDEMKENLAYELELDSADELPPPEEPVDPVWDYMRGCMSGCEVEALPEDEAELANSYVVMDKISKRADSLIAQHKNVDPKGDWDTI
;
A
#
# COMPACT_ATOMS: atom_id res chain seq x y z
N MET A 1 -24.43 -14.48 17.19
CA MET A 1 -24.79 -13.27 16.43
C MET A 1 -24.88 -12.00 17.28
N ALA A 2 -25.61 -11.97 18.41
CA ALA A 2 -25.77 -10.73 19.21
C ALA A 2 -24.44 -10.08 19.65
N GLY A 3 -23.41 -10.87 20.01
CA GLY A 3 -22.08 -10.36 20.35
C GLY A 3 -21.30 -9.71 19.19
N MET A 4 -21.61 -10.07 17.93
CA MET A 4 -20.92 -9.51 16.75
C MET A 4 -21.31 -8.05 16.49
N LEU A 5 -22.53 -7.68 16.90
CA LEU A 5 -23.02 -6.31 16.80
C LEU A 5 -22.61 -5.43 17.99
N LYS A 6 -21.88 -5.98 18.97
CA LYS A 6 -21.34 -5.15 20.06
C LYS A 6 -20.36 -4.14 19.45
N GLN A 7 -20.50 -2.89 19.86
CA GLN A 7 -19.56 -1.84 19.48
C GLN A 7 -18.27 -2.06 20.26
N ASP A 8 -17.15 -2.18 19.55
CA ASP A 8 -15.87 -2.48 20.17
C ASP A 8 -15.32 -1.24 20.91
N TYR A 9 -15.58 -0.03 20.38
CA TYR A 9 -15.19 1.25 20.98
C TYR A 9 -16.00 2.43 20.39
N THR A 10 -16.06 3.56 21.08
CA THR A 10 -16.80 4.78 20.65
C THR A 10 -15.89 5.90 20.16
N LYS A 11 -16.45 6.86 19.38
CA LYS A 11 -15.71 8.03 18.85
C LYS A 11 -15.07 8.88 19.95
N THR A 12 -15.70 8.96 21.12
CA THR A 12 -15.27 9.79 22.26
C THR A 12 -14.47 9.01 23.30
N GLN A 13 -14.27 7.71 23.11
CA GLN A 13 -13.53 6.87 24.04
C GLN A 13 -12.07 7.34 24.11
N LYS A 14 -11.51 7.38 25.32
CA LYS A 14 -10.10 7.78 25.53
C LYS A 14 -9.21 6.55 25.39
N ILE A 15 -8.08 6.65 24.69
CA ILE A 15 -7.13 5.52 24.55
C ILE A 15 -6.70 4.98 25.92
N VAL A 16 -6.42 5.87 26.87
CA VAL A 16 -5.91 5.49 28.22
C VAL A 16 -6.82 4.53 28.98
N THR A 17 -8.08 4.38 28.55
CA THR A 17 -9.04 3.44 29.15
C THR A 17 -9.10 2.08 28.45
N MET A 18 -8.33 1.87 27.37
CA MET A 18 -8.37 0.66 26.55
C MET A 18 -6.96 0.10 26.37
N LEU A 19 -6.72 -1.07 26.95
CA LEU A 19 -5.38 -1.70 26.98
C LEU A 19 -5.08 -2.50 25.71
N ALA A 20 -6.09 -3.03 25.02
CA ALA A 20 -5.92 -3.83 23.81
C ALA A 20 -7.20 -3.85 22.96
N VAL A 21 -7.03 -4.02 21.65
CA VAL A 21 -8.10 -4.33 20.69
C VAL A 21 -8.16 -5.85 20.48
N ASP A 22 -9.35 -6.45 20.56
CA ASP A 22 -9.55 -7.87 20.23
C ASP A 22 -9.63 -8.03 18.71
N PHE A 23 -8.46 -8.04 18.07
CA PHE A 23 -8.37 -8.10 16.62
C PHE A 23 -8.86 -9.44 16.08
N ALA A 24 -8.61 -10.55 16.79
CA ALA A 24 -9.16 -11.86 16.44
C ALA A 24 -10.70 -11.82 16.32
N TRP A 25 -11.39 -11.09 17.20
CA TRP A 25 -12.83 -10.89 17.09
C TRP A 25 -13.23 -9.98 15.93
N ILE A 26 -12.44 -8.94 15.63
CA ILE A 26 -12.65 -8.07 14.47
C ILE A 26 -12.53 -8.88 13.17
N SER A 27 -11.45 -9.65 12.99
CA SER A 27 -11.23 -10.47 11.79
C SER A 27 -12.36 -11.49 11.58
N ARG A 28 -12.91 -12.07 12.66
CA ARG A 28 -14.12 -12.92 12.57
C ARG A 28 -15.34 -12.15 12.08
N LYS A 29 -15.55 -10.93 12.56
CA LYS A 29 -16.66 -10.07 12.07
C LYS A 29 -16.47 -9.73 10.61
N GLU A 30 -15.25 -9.47 10.15
CA GLU A 30 -14.93 -9.13 8.77
C GLU A 30 -15.17 -10.31 7.82
N GLN A 31 -14.80 -11.54 8.21
CA GLN A 31 -15.12 -12.75 7.43
C GLN A 31 -16.64 -12.98 7.30
N VAL A 32 -17.39 -12.76 8.39
CA VAL A 32 -18.86 -12.82 8.37
C VAL A 32 -19.43 -11.72 7.48
N TYR A 33 -18.90 -10.50 7.59
CA TYR A 33 -19.28 -9.37 6.75
C TYR A 33 -19.04 -9.67 5.26
N LYS A 34 -17.88 -10.22 4.88
CA LYS A 34 -17.58 -10.66 3.51
C LYS A 34 -18.60 -11.69 3.01
N SER A 35 -18.93 -12.67 3.82
CA SER A 35 -19.91 -13.71 3.46
C SER A 35 -21.31 -13.10 3.23
N LEU A 36 -21.72 -12.19 4.10
CA LEU A 36 -22.98 -11.46 3.96
C LEU A 36 -22.96 -10.49 2.78
N TRP A 37 -21.82 -9.84 2.52
CA TRP A 37 -21.63 -8.96 1.37
C TRP A 37 -21.95 -9.69 0.07
N ASN A 38 -21.34 -10.87 -0.11
CA ASN A 38 -21.56 -11.70 -1.30
C ASN A 38 -23.02 -12.16 -1.43
N HIS A 39 -23.72 -12.33 -0.32
CA HIS A 39 -25.16 -12.64 -0.31
C HIS A 39 -26.05 -11.43 -0.63
N VAL A 40 -25.71 -10.25 -0.09
CA VAL A 40 -26.53 -9.04 -0.18
C VAL A 40 -26.29 -8.27 -1.48
N LEU A 41 -25.11 -8.34 -2.07
CA LEU A 41 -24.78 -7.63 -3.31
C LEU A 41 -25.71 -8.00 -4.48
N PRO A 42 -26.00 -9.28 -4.79
CA PRO A 42 -26.98 -9.64 -5.82
C PRO A 42 -28.39 -9.13 -5.52
N ILE A 43 -28.81 -9.14 -4.25
CA ILE A 43 -30.09 -8.58 -3.82
C ILE A 43 -30.11 -7.08 -4.15
N TYR A 44 -29.08 -6.34 -3.75
CA TYR A 44 -28.96 -4.91 -4.03
C TYR A 44 -28.97 -4.62 -5.54
N GLN A 45 -28.25 -5.42 -6.34
CA GLN A 45 -28.21 -5.28 -7.79
C GLN A 45 -29.60 -5.44 -8.41
N SER A 46 -30.43 -6.36 -7.90
CA SER A 46 -31.80 -6.64 -8.39
C SER A 46 -32.85 -5.56 -8.07
N LEU A 47 -32.59 -4.62 -7.14
CA LEU A 47 -33.59 -3.65 -6.63
C LEU A 47 -34.13 -2.63 -7.66
N GLY A 48 -33.66 -2.68 -8.91
CA GLY A 48 -34.03 -1.81 -10.02
C GLY A 48 -32.79 -1.22 -10.68
N THR A 49 -32.61 -1.51 -11.98
CA THR A 49 -31.43 -1.10 -12.75
C THR A 49 -31.41 0.40 -13.08
N THR A 50 -32.56 1.05 -13.11
CA THR A 50 -32.71 2.48 -13.42
C THR A 50 -32.73 3.38 -12.19
N LEU A 51 -32.73 2.80 -10.98
CA LEU A 51 -32.77 3.57 -9.75
C LEU A 51 -31.43 4.22 -9.45
N ARG A 52 -31.46 5.46 -8.95
CA ARG A 52 -30.27 6.12 -8.43
C ARG A 52 -29.75 5.35 -7.22
N PRO A 53 -28.42 5.36 -6.95
CA PRO A 53 -27.85 4.60 -5.84
C PRO A 53 -28.49 4.86 -4.48
N ARG A 54 -28.82 6.12 -4.15
CA ARG A 54 -29.51 6.51 -2.91
C ARG A 54 -30.90 5.90 -2.76
N ASP A 55 -31.64 5.75 -3.87
CA ASP A 55 -32.97 5.17 -3.87
C ASP A 55 -32.90 3.64 -3.69
N LYS A 56 -31.89 3.00 -4.30
CA LYS A 56 -31.60 1.56 -4.08
C LYS A 56 -31.20 1.27 -2.63
N GLU A 57 -30.36 2.12 -2.05
CA GLU A 57 -29.99 2.04 -0.63
C GLU A 57 -31.21 2.14 0.29
N ALA A 58 -32.14 3.07 -0.01
CA ALA A 58 -33.38 3.20 0.76
C ALA A 58 -34.27 1.94 0.64
N ARG A 59 -34.36 1.33 -0.54
CA ARG A 59 -35.09 0.07 -0.73
C ARG A 59 -34.44 -1.10 0.01
N LEU A 60 -33.11 -1.17 0.05
CA LEU A 60 -32.41 -2.20 0.80
C LEU A 60 -32.68 -2.09 2.31
N GLN A 61 -32.76 -0.86 2.84
CA GLN A 61 -33.18 -0.63 4.24
C GLN A 61 -34.63 -1.07 4.49
N GLU A 62 -35.54 -0.86 3.53
CA GLU A 62 -36.92 -1.35 3.68
C GLU A 62 -36.96 -2.89 3.71
N LEU A 63 -36.17 -3.56 2.86
CA LEU A 63 -36.03 -5.01 2.89
C LEU A 63 -35.51 -5.52 4.23
N ALA A 64 -34.59 -4.80 4.88
CA ALA A 64 -34.05 -5.19 6.19
C ALA A 64 -35.14 -5.41 7.26
N LYS A 65 -36.29 -4.73 7.17
CA LYS A 65 -37.41 -4.92 8.10
C LYS A 65 -38.03 -6.32 8.02
N THR A 66 -37.87 -7.00 6.89
CA THR A 66 -38.47 -8.33 6.62
C THR A 66 -37.43 -9.41 6.33
N ARG A 67 -36.17 -9.02 6.06
CA ARG A 67 -35.03 -9.91 5.77
C ARG A 67 -33.96 -9.77 6.86
N PRO A 68 -33.95 -10.64 7.89
CA PRO A 68 -33.02 -10.56 9.02
C PRO A 68 -31.53 -10.55 8.63
N GLU A 69 -31.16 -11.25 7.56
CA GLU A 69 -29.80 -11.29 7.02
C GLU A 69 -29.36 -9.94 6.42
N VAL A 70 -30.30 -9.18 5.84
CA VAL A 70 -30.03 -7.83 5.32
C VAL A 70 -29.93 -6.84 6.48
N ASP A 71 -30.81 -6.93 7.50
CA ASP A 71 -30.69 -6.13 8.73
C ASP A 71 -29.34 -6.38 9.41
N PHE A 72 -28.99 -7.65 9.58
CA PHE A 72 -27.74 -8.03 10.23
C PHE A 72 -26.52 -7.53 9.46
N PHE A 73 -26.51 -7.63 8.13
CA PHE A 73 -25.47 -7.06 7.27
C PHE A 73 -25.30 -5.55 7.48
N LEU A 74 -26.39 -4.77 7.37
CA LEU A 74 -26.35 -3.31 7.49
C LEU A 74 -25.87 -2.85 8.87
N ARG A 75 -26.28 -3.56 9.92
CA ARG A 75 -25.87 -3.27 11.29
C ARG A 75 -24.42 -3.68 11.53
N LEU A 76 -23.98 -4.83 11.02
CA LEU A 76 -22.59 -5.27 11.15
C LEU A 76 -21.65 -4.30 10.43
N GLU A 77 -22.01 -3.87 9.22
CA GLU A 77 -21.29 -2.85 8.46
C GLU A 77 -21.13 -1.56 9.26
N GLN A 78 -22.21 -1.08 9.86
CA GLN A 78 -22.18 0.15 10.66
C GLN A 78 -21.22 0.03 11.86
N ARG A 79 -21.05 -1.18 12.41
CA ARG A 79 -20.12 -1.42 13.53
C ARG A 79 -18.68 -1.54 13.09
N LEU A 80 -18.43 -2.23 11.97
CA LEU A 80 -17.08 -2.41 11.44
C LEU A 80 -16.55 -1.12 10.80
N PHE A 81 -17.34 -0.51 9.93
CA PHE A 81 -16.94 0.58 9.04
C PHE A 81 -17.86 1.81 9.18
N PRO A 82 -18.00 2.40 10.39
CA PRO A 82 -18.92 3.51 10.64
C PRO A 82 -18.65 4.74 9.74
N TRP A 83 -17.42 4.90 9.28
CA TRP A 83 -16.99 5.97 8.39
C TRP A 83 -17.56 5.85 6.96
N ILE A 84 -17.98 4.66 6.51
CA ILE A 84 -18.66 4.48 5.21
C ILE A 84 -20.05 5.11 5.25
N GLN A 85 -20.77 4.90 6.36
CA GLN A 85 -22.18 5.28 6.49
C GLN A 85 -22.39 6.77 6.84
N VAL A 86 -21.33 7.58 6.81
CA VAL A 86 -21.43 9.04 7.02
C VAL A 86 -22.21 9.73 5.90
N ARG A 87 -22.00 9.30 4.65
CA ARG A 87 -22.67 9.88 3.46
C ARG A 87 -23.54 8.89 2.70
N ARG A 88 -23.55 7.63 3.11
CA ARG A 88 -24.24 6.51 2.45
C ARG A 88 -24.98 5.70 3.50
N LYS A 89 -26.03 5.00 3.12
CA LYS A 89 -26.73 4.07 4.03
C LYS A 89 -26.07 2.70 4.04
N THR A 90 -25.38 2.36 2.96
CA THR A 90 -24.55 1.17 2.85
C THR A 90 -23.46 1.37 1.81
N SER A 91 -22.37 0.65 2.01
CA SER A 91 -21.29 0.43 1.04
C SER A 91 -21.72 -0.10 -0.33
N MET A 92 -22.89 -0.74 -0.48
CA MET A 92 -23.31 -1.41 -1.72
C MET A 92 -23.36 -0.46 -2.93
N SER A 93 -23.64 0.83 -2.69
CA SER A 93 -23.60 1.84 -3.75
C SER A 93 -22.19 2.18 -4.24
N LEU A 94 -21.17 1.98 -3.42
CA LEU A 94 -19.76 2.20 -3.81
C LEU A 94 -19.31 1.20 -4.86
N HIS A 95 -19.76 -0.05 -4.77
CA HIS A 95 -19.40 -1.11 -5.72
C HIS A 95 -19.71 -0.73 -7.18
N GLY A 96 -20.78 0.03 -7.41
CA GLY A 96 -21.17 0.51 -8.74
C GLY A 96 -20.67 1.90 -9.10
N SER A 97 -19.99 2.62 -8.20
CA SER A 97 -19.54 4.00 -8.47
C SER A 97 -18.17 4.09 -9.14
N PHE A 98 -17.38 3.01 -9.09
CA PHE A 98 -16.04 3.01 -9.65
C PHE A 98 -16.05 2.70 -11.14
N HIS A 99 -15.17 3.35 -11.90
CA HIS A 99 -15.02 3.14 -13.34
C HIS A 99 -13.60 3.44 -13.83
N GLY A 100 -13.17 2.71 -14.87
CA GLY A 100 -11.92 2.98 -15.57
C GLY A 100 -10.66 2.71 -14.75
N ARG A 101 -9.53 3.12 -15.32
CA ARG A 101 -8.18 2.95 -14.76
C ARG A 101 -7.60 4.29 -14.37
N GLY A 102 -6.77 4.32 -13.34
CA GLY A 102 -6.01 5.52 -13.01
C GLY A 102 -5.02 5.35 -11.88
N PHE A 103 -4.15 6.33 -11.75
CA PHE A 103 -3.18 6.42 -10.66
C PHE A 103 -3.84 7.02 -9.42
N VAL A 104 -3.27 6.79 -8.25
CA VAL A 104 -3.68 7.47 -7.01
C VAL A 104 -2.40 7.80 -6.26
N LEU A 105 -2.13 9.08 -6.00
CA LEU A 105 -1.02 9.45 -5.14
C LEU A 105 -1.57 10.13 -3.91
N CYS A 106 -0.92 9.89 -2.79
CA CYS A 106 -1.10 10.72 -1.61
C CYS A 106 0.00 11.75 -1.55
N GLY A 107 -0.28 12.84 -0.89
CA GLY A 107 0.80 13.62 -0.34
C GLY A 107 0.36 14.93 0.25
N GLY A 108 1.37 15.61 0.76
CA GLY A 108 1.24 16.89 1.38
C GLY A 108 2.32 17.86 0.94
N ASP A 109 2.44 18.92 1.71
CA ASP A 109 3.23 20.11 1.49
C ASP A 109 4.74 19.91 1.23
N LYS A 110 5.25 18.69 1.34
CA LYS A 110 6.68 18.32 1.21
C LYS A 110 6.99 17.42 0.00
N GLN A 111 6.03 17.12 -0.87
CA GLN A 111 6.10 15.87 -1.65
C GLN A 111 5.60 15.89 -3.13
N PHE A 112 5.48 17.00 -3.87
CA PHE A 112 4.70 16.94 -5.14
C PHE A 112 5.32 17.27 -6.50
N GLN A 113 5.05 16.34 -7.45
CA GLN A 113 4.34 16.52 -8.73
C GLN A 113 3.39 15.29 -9.06
N MET A 114 2.11 15.53 -9.44
CA MET A 114 1.05 14.61 -9.95
C MET A 114 0.07 13.83 -9.01
N MET A 115 -1.12 13.47 -9.55
CA MET A 115 -2.47 13.38 -8.91
C MET A 115 -2.61 13.01 -7.43
N VAL A 116 -3.22 13.95 -6.71
CA VAL A 116 -2.97 14.15 -5.29
C VAL A 116 -4.24 14.03 -4.45
N SER A 117 -4.25 13.04 -3.56
CA SER A 117 -5.16 13.00 -2.42
C SER A 117 -4.45 13.53 -1.18
N HIS A 118 -5.03 14.53 -0.53
CA HIS A 118 -4.47 15.15 0.68
C HIS A 118 -5.54 15.25 1.79
N MET A 119 -5.09 15.52 3.01
CA MET A 119 -5.91 15.63 4.22
C MET A 119 -6.12 17.09 4.62
N GLY A 120 -6.97 17.81 3.89
CA GLY A 120 -7.33 19.21 4.17
C GLY A 120 -6.17 20.21 3.96
N GLU A 121 -6.42 21.47 4.29
CA GLU A 121 -5.51 22.61 4.00
C GLU A 121 -4.18 22.58 4.77
N ASN A 122 -4.14 21.88 5.92
CA ASN A 122 -2.90 21.71 6.71
C ASN A 122 -1.97 20.63 6.14
N ASP A 123 -2.47 19.78 5.25
CA ASP A 123 -1.68 18.76 4.57
C ASP A 123 -1.23 19.25 3.19
N LEU A 124 -2.11 19.92 2.43
CA LEU A 124 -1.77 20.58 1.16
C LEU A 124 -2.41 21.97 1.06
N SER A 125 -1.58 23.01 0.99
CA SER A 125 -2.06 24.40 0.98
C SER A 125 -2.93 24.74 -0.25
N PRO A 126 -3.87 25.70 -0.16
CA PRO A 126 -4.71 26.11 -1.29
C PRO A 126 -3.90 26.56 -2.53
N GLU A 127 -2.78 27.25 -2.31
CA GLU A 127 -1.88 27.70 -3.39
C GLU A 127 -1.26 26.53 -4.15
N ARG A 128 -0.84 25.47 -3.44
CA ARG A 128 -0.29 24.25 -4.06
C ARG A 128 -1.34 23.41 -4.76
N GLN A 129 -2.56 23.35 -4.21
CA GLN A 129 -3.68 22.70 -4.89
C GLN A 129 -3.97 23.35 -6.25
N GLU A 130 -3.98 24.69 -6.31
CA GLU A 130 -4.20 25.42 -7.55
C GLU A 130 -3.05 25.21 -8.55
N TYR A 131 -1.80 25.23 -8.08
CA TYR A 131 -0.65 24.90 -8.91
C TYR A 131 -0.78 23.51 -9.57
N ILE A 132 -1.15 22.48 -8.81
CA ILE A 132 -1.33 21.12 -9.32
C ILE A 132 -2.44 21.06 -10.38
N ARG A 133 -3.57 21.74 -10.17
CA ARG A 133 -4.67 21.80 -11.14
C ARG A 133 -4.26 22.46 -12.46
N GLN A 134 -3.28 23.37 -12.41
CA GLN A 134 -2.76 24.05 -13.60
C GLN A 134 -1.72 23.22 -14.38
N MET A 135 -1.13 22.17 -13.79
CA MET A 135 -0.11 21.35 -14.47
C MET A 135 -0.68 20.46 -15.58
N THR A 136 -1.91 19.98 -15.43
CA THR A 136 -2.65 19.29 -16.50
C THR A 136 -4.13 19.22 -16.15
N ASN A 137 -5.00 19.17 -17.18
CA ASN A 137 -6.43 18.93 -17.03
C ASN A 137 -6.76 17.51 -16.55
N ASP A 138 -5.77 16.60 -16.52
CA ASP A 138 -5.95 15.19 -16.16
C ASP A 138 -5.74 14.89 -14.66
N ILE A 139 -5.42 15.90 -13.84
CA ILE A 139 -5.24 15.75 -12.39
C ILE A 139 -6.48 16.21 -11.62
N GLU A 140 -7.04 15.32 -10.81
CA GLU A 140 -8.09 15.63 -9.84
C GLU A 140 -7.50 15.66 -8.42
N VAL A 141 -7.56 16.81 -7.75
CA VAL A 141 -7.17 16.92 -6.34
C VAL A 141 -8.37 16.63 -5.45
N LEU A 142 -8.24 15.61 -4.59
CA LEU A 142 -9.30 15.12 -3.71
C LEU A 142 -8.94 15.34 -2.24
N ASP A 143 -9.74 16.15 -1.55
CA ASP A 143 -9.71 16.22 -0.08
C ASP A 143 -10.59 15.12 0.50
N ILE A 144 -9.94 14.10 1.07
CA ILE A 144 -10.62 12.91 1.60
C ILE A 144 -11.45 13.21 2.86
N THR A 145 -11.21 14.34 3.54
CA THR A 145 -11.95 14.71 4.76
C THR A 145 -13.41 15.08 4.46
N TYR A 146 -13.72 15.46 3.22
CA TYR A 146 -15.11 15.56 2.79
C TYR A 146 -15.81 14.20 2.74
N HIS A 147 -15.07 13.11 2.50
CA HIS A 147 -15.64 11.79 2.29
C HIS A 147 -15.61 10.91 3.55
N LEU A 148 -14.76 11.24 4.52
CA LEU A 148 -14.44 10.42 5.68
C LEU A 148 -14.45 11.23 6.98
N ASP A 149 -14.90 10.63 8.09
CA ASP A 149 -14.89 11.25 9.41
C ASP A 149 -13.50 11.16 10.05
N ASN A 150 -12.63 12.12 9.74
CA ASN A 150 -11.27 12.13 10.31
C ASN A 150 -11.24 12.35 11.84
N GLY A 151 -12.31 12.87 12.43
CA GLY A 151 -12.45 12.94 13.89
C GLY A 151 -12.55 11.55 14.54
N TYR A 152 -13.04 10.56 13.80
CA TYR A 152 -13.04 9.15 14.20
C TYR A 152 -11.76 8.42 13.76
N LEU A 153 -11.35 8.60 12.49
CA LEU A 153 -10.24 7.86 11.89
C LEU A 153 -8.86 8.29 12.39
N LYS A 154 -8.70 9.58 12.75
CA LYS A 154 -7.43 10.20 13.16
C LYS A 154 -6.26 9.76 12.26
N LEU A 155 -6.46 9.95 10.96
CA LEU A 155 -5.47 9.65 9.93
C LEU A 155 -4.25 10.55 10.10
N LYS A 156 -3.07 9.97 9.87
CA LYS A 156 -1.75 10.62 9.91
C LYS A 156 -0.75 9.82 9.06
N GLY A 157 0.16 10.49 8.36
CA GLY A 157 1.22 9.84 7.58
C GLY A 157 0.69 8.76 6.64
N TRP A 158 1.35 7.59 6.61
CA TRP A 158 1.05 6.47 5.70
C TRP A 158 -0.37 5.88 5.78
N THR A 159 -1.12 6.21 6.83
CA THR A 159 -2.44 5.62 7.09
C THR A 159 -3.50 6.02 6.07
N ILE A 160 -3.25 7.10 5.31
CA ILE A 160 -4.16 7.63 4.30
C ILE A 160 -4.22 6.77 3.04
N LYS A 161 -3.17 6.02 2.69
CA LYS A 161 -3.06 5.28 1.42
C LYS A 161 -4.29 4.44 1.08
N PRO A 162 -4.78 3.52 1.95
CA PRO A 162 -5.95 2.71 1.64
C PRO A 162 -7.23 3.55 1.50
N PHE A 163 -7.34 4.67 2.24
CA PHE A 163 -8.48 5.57 2.14
C PHE A 163 -8.47 6.39 0.85
N ALA A 164 -7.30 6.81 0.37
CA ALA A 164 -7.16 7.48 -0.93
C ALA A 164 -7.51 6.53 -2.08
N ILE A 165 -7.02 5.29 -2.03
CA ILE A 165 -7.42 4.22 -2.95
C ILE A 165 -8.94 4.07 -2.93
N LEU A 166 -9.54 3.94 -1.75
CA LEU A 166 -10.98 3.76 -1.64
C LEU A 166 -11.79 4.96 -2.18
N ALA A 167 -11.37 6.18 -1.86
CA ALA A 167 -12.06 7.41 -2.22
C ALA A 167 -11.95 7.76 -3.72
N SER A 168 -10.93 7.25 -4.42
CA SER A 168 -10.75 7.49 -5.85
C SER A 168 -11.92 6.98 -6.70
N LYS A 169 -12.11 7.52 -7.90
CA LYS A 169 -13.18 7.08 -8.83
C LYS A 169 -12.83 5.83 -9.63
N PHE A 170 -11.56 5.43 -9.67
CA PHE A 170 -11.09 4.35 -10.54
C PHE A 170 -11.59 2.98 -10.08
N GLU A 171 -11.92 2.11 -11.01
CA GLU A 171 -12.20 0.70 -10.70
C GLU A 171 -10.89 -0.08 -10.53
N GLU A 172 -9.94 0.16 -11.43
CA GLU A 172 -8.60 -0.40 -11.39
C GLU A 172 -7.63 0.73 -11.04
N ALA A 173 -7.10 0.73 -9.81
CA ALA A 173 -6.26 1.79 -9.30
C ALA A 173 -4.82 1.31 -9.11
N ILE A 174 -3.85 2.15 -9.49
CA ILE A 174 -2.44 1.99 -9.12
C ILE A 174 -2.11 3.13 -8.14
N PHE A 175 -1.98 2.80 -6.88
CA PHE A 175 -1.46 3.72 -5.89
C PHE A 175 0.06 3.82 -6.00
N ILE A 176 0.62 5.03 -5.89
CA ILE A 176 2.06 5.29 -5.96
C ILE A 176 2.43 6.24 -4.81
N ASP A 177 3.41 5.85 -4.00
CA ASP A 177 4.01 6.72 -2.99
C ASP A 177 4.65 7.96 -3.63
N ALA A 178 4.64 9.08 -2.92
CA ALA A 178 5.13 10.34 -3.47
C ALA A 178 6.65 10.35 -3.74
N ASP A 179 7.40 9.42 -3.15
CA ASP A 179 8.83 9.22 -3.33
C ASP A 179 9.15 7.92 -4.10
N THR A 180 8.19 7.44 -4.89
CA THR A 180 8.36 6.33 -5.82
C THR A 180 8.60 6.83 -7.24
N TYR A 181 9.57 6.24 -7.92
CA TYR A 181 9.96 6.56 -9.28
C TYR A 181 9.89 5.32 -10.16
N PHE A 182 9.49 5.50 -11.42
CA PHE A 182 9.29 4.42 -12.39
C PHE A 182 10.26 4.55 -13.55
N LEU A 183 10.89 3.43 -13.94
CA LEU A 183 11.71 3.33 -15.16
C LEU A 183 10.87 3.00 -16.39
N ARG A 184 9.64 2.53 -16.18
CA ARG A 184 8.70 2.13 -17.24
C ARG A 184 7.30 2.58 -16.89
N SER A 185 6.43 2.70 -17.89
CA SER A 185 5.03 3.05 -17.65
C SER A 185 4.40 2.12 -16.60
N PRO A 186 3.81 2.63 -15.52
CA PRO A 186 3.18 1.78 -14.50
C PRO A 186 2.00 0.95 -15.04
N GLU A 187 1.45 1.31 -16.20
CA GLU A 187 0.34 0.58 -16.84
C GLU A 187 0.66 -0.89 -17.12
N VAL A 188 1.95 -1.25 -17.25
CA VAL A 188 2.39 -2.64 -17.43
C VAL A 188 1.89 -3.56 -16.31
N LEU A 189 1.62 -3.00 -15.12
CA LEU A 189 1.09 -3.73 -13.96
C LEU A 189 -0.33 -4.27 -14.16
N PHE A 190 -1.12 -3.67 -15.06
CA PHE A 190 -2.42 -4.23 -15.43
C PHE A 190 -2.28 -5.46 -16.33
N GLY A 191 -1.11 -5.68 -16.92
CA GLY A 191 -0.77 -6.87 -17.71
C GLY A 191 -0.05 -7.96 -16.91
N ASP A 192 0.24 -7.72 -15.64
CA ASP A 192 0.89 -8.71 -14.77
C ASP A 192 0.01 -9.97 -14.60
N PRO A 193 0.55 -11.19 -14.76
CA PRO A 193 -0.24 -12.42 -14.61
C PRO A 193 -0.93 -12.56 -13.24
N GLY A 194 -0.27 -12.10 -12.16
CA GLY A 194 -0.84 -12.00 -10.83
C GLY A 194 -2.00 -11.01 -10.79
N TYR A 195 -1.89 -9.85 -11.44
CA TYR A 195 -3.02 -8.93 -11.58
C TYR A 195 -4.18 -9.53 -12.36
N LEU A 196 -3.92 -10.17 -13.50
CA LEU A 196 -4.98 -10.79 -14.30
C LEU A 196 -5.68 -11.90 -13.52
N ALA A 197 -4.95 -12.68 -12.71
CA ALA A 197 -5.49 -13.75 -11.90
C ALA A 197 -6.28 -13.24 -10.69
N THR A 198 -5.73 -12.27 -9.95
CA THR A 198 -6.25 -11.87 -8.63
C THR A 198 -6.84 -10.48 -8.60
N GLY A 199 -6.43 -9.59 -9.49
CA GLY A 199 -6.77 -8.16 -9.48
C GLY A 199 -5.98 -7.35 -8.46
N ALA A 200 -4.97 -7.94 -7.79
CA ALA A 200 -4.12 -7.24 -6.83
C ALA A 200 -2.79 -7.99 -6.61
N PRO A 201 -1.77 -7.77 -7.46
CA PRO A 201 -0.42 -8.25 -7.23
C PRO A 201 0.26 -7.40 -6.16
N PHE A 202 0.98 -8.06 -5.25
CA PHE A 202 1.79 -7.42 -4.22
C PHE A 202 3.28 -7.53 -4.52
N PHE A 203 4.04 -6.56 -4.05
CA PHE A 203 5.50 -6.55 -4.17
C PHE A 203 6.15 -7.03 -2.88
N TYR A 204 7.27 -7.75 -3.00
CA TYR A 204 8.04 -8.21 -1.85
C TYR A 204 8.84 -7.07 -1.23
N ASP A 205 8.81 -6.96 0.10
CA ASP A 205 9.71 -6.06 0.84
C ASP A 205 11.14 -6.64 0.93
N ARG A 206 12.11 -5.87 1.42
CA ARG A 206 13.49 -6.33 1.65
C ARG A 206 13.52 -7.52 2.60
N THR A 207 14.43 -8.46 2.35
CA THR A 207 14.69 -9.58 3.26
C THR A 207 15.58 -9.12 4.41
N ILE A 208 14.98 -8.50 5.43
CA ILE A 208 15.69 -7.94 6.60
C ILE A 208 15.17 -8.50 7.92
N LEU A 209 15.96 -8.38 8.99
CA LEU A 209 15.60 -8.76 10.36
C LEU A 209 15.15 -10.24 10.49
N PRO A 210 16.01 -11.21 10.14
CA PRO A 210 15.68 -12.63 10.26
C PRO A 210 15.39 -13.03 11.72
N GLY A 211 14.61 -14.09 11.89
CA GLY A 211 14.19 -14.60 13.20
C GLY A 211 13.09 -13.79 13.88
N TRP A 212 12.53 -12.76 13.23
CA TRP A 212 11.45 -11.97 13.78
C TRP A 212 10.14 -12.77 13.90
N ARG A 213 9.75 -13.11 15.13
CA ARG A 213 8.54 -13.93 15.40
C ARG A 213 7.27 -13.12 15.66
N LYS A 214 7.40 -11.84 16.01
CA LYS A 214 6.27 -11.03 16.50
C LYS A 214 5.12 -10.94 15.50
N GLY A 215 5.39 -10.70 14.21
CA GLY A 215 4.35 -10.64 13.17
C GLY A 215 3.68 -11.98 12.91
N PRO A 216 4.43 -13.04 12.58
CA PRO A 216 3.83 -14.36 12.39
C PRO A 216 3.01 -14.84 13.60
N ASP A 217 3.49 -14.60 14.82
CA ASP A 217 2.75 -14.94 16.05
C ASP A 217 1.46 -14.13 16.18
N TRP A 218 1.52 -12.82 15.87
CA TRP A 218 0.35 -11.96 15.85
C TRP A 218 -0.66 -12.42 14.80
N ILE A 219 -0.22 -12.78 13.59
CA ILE A 219 -1.10 -13.25 12.51
C ILE A 219 -1.77 -14.56 12.93
N ARG A 220 -1.03 -15.54 13.48
CA ARG A 220 -1.61 -16.79 14.00
C ARG A 220 -2.66 -16.55 15.09
N ALA A 221 -2.44 -15.57 15.96
CA ALA A 221 -3.37 -15.25 17.04
C ALA A 221 -4.64 -14.54 16.55
N ASN A 222 -4.55 -13.76 15.47
CA ASN A 222 -5.61 -12.84 15.05
C ASN A 222 -6.33 -13.24 13.76
N ILE A 223 -5.72 -14.10 12.93
CA ILE A 223 -6.30 -14.60 11.68
C ILE A 223 -6.69 -16.07 11.87
N PRO A 224 -7.95 -16.36 12.28
CA PRO A 224 -8.34 -17.68 12.77
C PRO A 224 -8.44 -18.75 11.68
N SER A 225 -8.59 -18.35 10.42
CA SER A 225 -8.64 -19.24 9.26
C SER A 225 -7.79 -18.64 8.16
N MET A 226 -6.56 -19.16 8.01
CA MET A 226 -5.62 -18.80 6.95
C MET A 226 -5.60 -19.88 5.88
N SER A 227 -5.36 -19.47 4.65
CA SER A 227 -4.89 -20.31 3.56
C SER A 227 -3.46 -20.79 3.81
N ASN A 228 -2.90 -21.51 2.82
CA ASN A 228 -1.52 -21.98 2.89
C ASN A 228 -0.50 -20.87 2.53
N ILE A 229 -0.94 -19.73 1.96
CA ILE A 229 -0.05 -18.68 1.47
C ILE A 229 0.80 -18.07 2.60
N PRO A 230 0.24 -17.66 3.77
CA PRO A 230 1.06 -17.10 4.84
C PRO A 230 2.08 -18.11 5.36
N GLN A 231 1.75 -19.41 5.43
CA GLN A 231 2.67 -20.43 5.93
C GLN A 231 3.91 -20.61 5.03
N THR A 232 3.78 -20.30 3.75
CA THR A 232 4.88 -20.32 2.78
C THR A 232 5.65 -18.99 2.68
N SER A 233 5.16 -17.92 3.33
CA SER A 233 5.78 -16.59 3.28
C SER A 233 7.13 -16.51 3.99
N ARG A 234 7.94 -15.51 3.62
CA ARG A 234 9.27 -15.29 4.20
C ARG A 234 9.22 -15.01 5.72
N PRO A 235 8.28 -14.20 6.27
CA PRO A 235 8.16 -14.03 7.71
C PRO A 235 7.81 -15.30 8.47
N PHE A 236 6.90 -16.13 7.96
CA PHE A 236 6.54 -17.38 8.66
C PHE A 236 7.69 -18.37 8.71
N ARG A 237 8.52 -18.40 7.67
CA ARG A 237 9.79 -19.15 7.64
C ARG A 237 10.88 -18.53 8.53
N GLY A 238 10.67 -17.31 9.01
CA GLY A 238 11.61 -16.59 9.88
C GLY A 238 12.78 -15.97 9.12
N THR A 239 12.64 -15.77 7.82
CA THR A 239 13.70 -15.22 6.96
C THR A 239 13.69 -13.68 6.92
N THR A 240 12.55 -13.04 7.22
CA THR A 240 12.44 -11.58 7.30
C THR A 240 11.33 -11.11 8.24
N ALA A 241 11.36 -9.85 8.67
CA ALA A 241 10.27 -9.21 9.40
C ALA A 241 9.12 -8.70 8.51
N HIS A 242 9.36 -8.42 7.23
CA HIS A 242 8.38 -7.78 6.34
C HIS A 242 8.22 -8.57 5.06
N GLU A 243 6.98 -8.95 4.72
CA GLU A 243 6.74 -9.66 3.47
C GLU A 243 6.53 -8.68 2.32
N ARG A 244 5.84 -7.57 2.57
CA ARG A 244 5.16 -6.84 1.48
C ARG A 244 5.46 -5.35 1.47
N GLU A 245 5.79 -4.83 0.31
CA GLU A 245 5.94 -3.40 0.07
C GLU A 245 4.62 -2.75 -0.38
N SER A 246 4.38 -1.50 0.03
CA SER A 246 3.21 -0.67 -0.27
C SER A 246 3.51 0.63 -1.03
N GLY A 247 4.78 0.89 -1.39
CA GLY A 247 5.18 2.02 -2.22
C GLY A 247 4.49 2.06 -3.58
N VAL A 248 4.02 0.90 -4.07
CA VAL A 248 3.05 0.75 -5.14
C VAL A 248 1.99 -0.25 -4.73
N VAL A 249 0.70 0.09 -4.91
CA VAL A 249 -0.42 -0.83 -4.68
C VAL A 249 -1.33 -0.88 -5.89
N VAL A 250 -1.45 -2.04 -6.51
CA VAL A 250 -2.32 -2.25 -7.66
C VAL A 250 -3.57 -2.99 -7.19
N ILE A 251 -4.76 -2.48 -7.52
CA ILE A 251 -6.01 -3.07 -7.04
C ILE A 251 -7.18 -2.86 -8.02
N ASN A 252 -7.90 -3.94 -8.31
CA ASN A 252 -9.26 -3.89 -8.81
C ASN A 252 -10.22 -3.72 -7.63
N LYS A 253 -10.67 -2.49 -7.38
CA LYS A 253 -11.53 -2.15 -6.25
C LYS A 253 -12.87 -2.83 -6.31
N ARG A 254 -13.44 -3.08 -7.51
CA ARG A 254 -14.73 -3.75 -7.62
C ARG A 254 -14.65 -5.18 -7.07
N ARG A 255 -13.57 -5.90 -7.41
CA ARG A 255 -13.31 -7.26 -6.90
C ARG A 255 -12.95 -7.27 -5.41
N TRP A 256 -12.13 -6.34 -4.97
CA TRP A 256 -11.55 -6.34 -3.62
C TRP A 256 -12.21 -5.40 -2.61
N LEU A 257 -13.41 -4.89 -2.91
CA LEU A 257 -14.02 -3.84 -2.08
C LEU A 257 -14.16 -4.22 -0.59
N PRO A 258 -14.63 -5.44 -0.22
CA PRO A 258 -14.69 -5.84 1.19
C PRO A 258 -13.30 -5.88 1.85
N ALA A 259 -12.28 -6.39 1.15
CA ALA A 259 -10.91 -6.41 1.66
C ALA A 259 -10.37 -5.00 1.84
N LEU A 260 -10.60 -4.10 0.89
CA LEU A 260 -10.17 -2.71 0.99
C LEU A 260 -10.81 -1.99 2.18
N PHE A 261 -12.08 -2.29 2.53
CA PHE A 261 -12.69 -1.79 3.75
C PHE A 261 -11.99 -2.29 5.01
N SER A 262 -11.60 -3.55 5.02
CA SER A 262 -10.83 -4.15 6.12
C SER A 262 -9.41 -3.58 6.21
N VAL A 263 -8.72 -3.31 5.09
CA VAL A 263 -7.44 -2.56 5.10
C VAL A 263 -7.63 -1.17 5.70
N CYS A 264 -8.68 -0.43 5.31
CA CYS A 264 -9.02 0.85 5.92
C CYS A 264 -9.32 0.70 7.42
N LYS A 265 -9.99 -0.38 7.84
CA LYS A 265 -10.29 -0.66 9.25
C LYS A 265 -9.01 -0.91 10.04
N MET A 266 -8.10 -1.76 9.57
CA MET A 266 -6.82 -2.01 10.22
C MET A 266 -5.95 -0.75 10.33
N ASN A 267 -6.07 0.18 9.37
CA ASN A 267 -5.38 1.49 9.40
C ASN A 267 -6.17 2.60 10.12
N SER A 268 -7.36 2.29 10.64
CA SER A 268 -8.12 3.20 11.51
C SER A 268 -7.46 3.29 12.88
N PHE A 269 -7.55 4.45 13.51
CA PHE A 269 -6.86 4.79 14.77
C PHE A 269 -6.74 3.67 15.81
N TRP A 270 -7.85 2.98 16.10
CA TRP A 270 -7.91 2.03 17.19
C TRP A 270 -7.15 0.76 16.89
N GLU A 271 -7.43 0.13 15.76
CA GLU A 271 -6.71 -1.06 15.27
C GLU A 271 -5.25 -0.74 15.01
N ARG A 272 -4.99 0.43 14.41
CA ARG A 272 -3.65 0.89 14.05
C ARG A 272 -2.76 1.10 15.28
N ASP A 273 -3.12 2.03 16.16
CA ASP A 273 -2.23 2.49 17.24
C ASP A 273 -2.20 1.48 18.41
N LEU A 274 -3.21 0.60 18.54
CA LEU A 274 -3.31 -0.37 19.65
C LEU A 274 -3.02 -1.82 19.25
N SER A 275 -2.78 -2.12 17.97
CA SER A 275 -2.48 -3.49 17.54
C SER A 275 -1.55 -3.54 16.33
N ALA A 276 -2.00 -3.07 15.16
CA ALA A 276 -1.30 -3.28 13.90
C ALA A 276 0.10 -2.63 13.91
N TYR A 277 0.22 -1.34 14.24
CA TYR A 277 1.51 -0.62 14.20
C TYR A 277 2.34 -0.86 15.46
N GLN A 278 1.80 -1.55 16.47
CA GLN A 278 2.63 -2.11 17.54
C GLN A 278 3.41 -3.33 17.05
N THR A 279 2.94 -3.98 16.00
CA THR A 279 3.51 -5.22 15.46
C THR A 279 4.28 -4.94 14.17
N PHE A 280 3.65 -4.32 13.18
CA PHE A 280 4.19 -4.13 11.84
C PHE A 280 4.71 -2.70 11.64
N TYR A 281 5.58 -2.53 10.65
CA TYR A 281 6.11 -1.23 10.26
C TYR A 281 5.15 -0.55 9.27
N GLY A 282 4.29 0.32 9.79
CA GLY A 282 3.35 1.08 8.97
C GLY A 282 2.22 0.24 8.36
N ASP A 283 1.70 0.69 7.23
CA ASP A 283 0.53 0.11 6.56
C ASP A 283 0.88 -1.11 5.68
N LYS A 284 2.16 -1.29 5.35
CA LYS A 284 2.69 -2.29 4.42
C LYS A 284 2.00 -3.66 4.51
N GLU A 285 2.04 -4.25 5.68
CA GLU A 285 1.54 -5.60 5.95
C GLU A 285 0.00 -5.67 6.00
N THR A 286 -0.68 -4.55 6.23
CA THR A 286 -2.15 -4.53 6.42
C THR A 286 -2.91 -4.98 5.18
N PHE A 287 -2.36 -4.80 3.98
CA PHE A 287 -3.06 -5.21 2.76
C PHE A 287 -3.11 -6.73 2.61
N TYR A 288 -1.98 -7.45 2.63
CA TYR A 288 -2.05 -8.89 2.42
C TYR A 288 -2.71 -9.62 3.59
N ILE A 289 -2.57 -9.11 4.84
CA ILE A 289 -3.28 -9.66 6.01
C ILE A 289 -4.79 -9.58 5.83
N GLU A 290 -5.33 -8.46 5.36
CA GLU A 290 -6.78 -8.30 5.18
C GLU A 290 -7.29 -8.96 3.90
N PHE A 291 -6.43 -9.11 2.88
CA PHE A 291 -6.76 -9.85 1.67
C PHE A 291 -6.85 -11.35 1.96
N GLU A 292 -6.00 -11.88 2.85
CA GLU A 292 -6.05 -13.26 3.36
C GLU A 292 -7.41 -13.64 3.95
N LEU A 293 -8.12 -12.67 4.55
CA LEU A 293 -9.47 -12.90 5.10
C LEU A 293 -10.55 -13.00 4.02
N VAL A 294 -10.25 -12.58 2.79
CA VAL A 294 -11.25 -12.36 1.73
C VAL A 294 -11.07 -13.35 0.59
N GLU A 295 -10.02 -13.25 -0.22
CA GLU A 295 -9.85 -14.08 -1.41
C GLU A 295 -8.34 -14.35 -1.63
N PRO A 296 -7.97 -15.30 -2.50
CA PRO A 296 -6.56 -15.50 -2.86
C PRO A 296 -5.97 -14.25 -3.52
N TYR A 297 -4.84 -13.77 -2.99
CA TYR A 297 -3.99 -12.73 -3.57
C TYR A 297 -2.74 -13.36 -4.17
N ALA A 298 -1.95 -12.55 -4.89
CA ALA A 298 -0.70 -12.98 -5.48
C ALA A 298 0.39 -11.95 -5.17
N PHE A 299 1.62 -12.42 -5.11
CA PHE A 299 2.78 -11.55 -5.24
C PHE A 299 3.25 -11.54 -6.70
N VAL A 300 3.87 -10.44 -7.12
CA VAL A 300 4.64 -10.41 -8.35
C VAL A 300 5.69 -11.52 -8.25
N ARG A 301 5.94 -12.20 -9.36
CA ARG A 301 6.85 -13.36 -9.42
C ARG A 301 8.23 -13.05 -8.83
N ASN A 302 8.69 -11.82 -9.00
CA ASN A 302 10.09 -11.45 -8.80
C ASN A 302 10.25 -10.70 -7.48
N TYR A 303 11.33 -11.02 -6.75
CA TYR A 303 11.68 -10.33 -5.52
C TYR A 303 12.20 -8.91 -5.78
N GLY A 304 12.27 -8.12 -4.71
CA GLY A 304 12.89 -6.81 -4.75
C GLY A 304 14.41 -6.90 -4.99
N GLY A 305 14.94 -5.85 -5.58
CA GLY A 305 16.36 -5.65 -5.84
C GLY A 305 16.90 -4.39 -5.17
N VAL A 306 18.12 -4.01 -5.52
CA VAL A 306 18.70 -2.72 -5.15
C VAL A 306 19.08 -1.96 -6.41
N ILE A 307 18.75 -0.66 -6.43
CA ILE A 307 19.30 0.30 -7.38
C ILE A 307 20.20 1.28 -6.65
N GLY A 308 21.40 1.52 -7.18
CA GLY A 308 22.32 2.46 -6.57
C GLY A 308 23.72 2.40 -7.17
N GLU A 309 24.70 2.67 -6.31
CA GLU A 309 26.11 2.74 -6.66
C GLU A 309 26.81 1.44 -6.24
N LEU A 310 27.87 1.07 -6.98
CA LEU A 310 28.76 -0.01 -6.56
C LEU A 310 29.39 0.33 -5.21
N ASN A 311 29.47 -0.68 -4.35
CA ASN A 311 30.19 -0.55 -3.10
C ASN A 311 31.69 -0.38 -3.39
N PRO A 312 32.35 0.69 -2.89
CA PRO A 312 33.78 0.91 -3.11
C PRO A 312 34.67 -0.23 -2.59
N ASP A 313 34.20 -0.97 -1.59
CA ASP A 313 34.94 -2.03 -0.93
C ASP A 313 34.61 -3.43 -1.48
N ASP A 314 33.58 -3.56 -2.32
CA ASP A 314 33.11 -4.83 -2.89
C ASP A 314 32.39 -4.60 -4.22
N ASP A 315 33.07 -4.87 -5.33
CA ASP A 315 32.52 -4.68 -6.68
C ASP A 315 31.36 -5.64 -7.03
N GLN A 316 31.03 -6.58 -6.14
CA GLN A 316 29.88 -7.48 -6.23
C GLN A 316 28.68 -7.03 -5.39
N SER A 317 28.73 -5.82 -4.80
CA SER A 317 27.60 -5.25 -4.08
C SER A 317 27.17 -3.86 -4.56
N ILE A 318 25.86 -3.65 -4.52
CA ILE A 318 25.23 -2.37 -4.86
C ILE A 318 24.60 -1.83 -3.58
N CYS A 319 24.86 -0.56 -3.29
CA CYS A 319 24.31 0.16 -2.15
C CYS A 319 23.29 1.20 -2.61
N GLY A 320 22.05 1.09 -2.14
CA GLY A 320 21.03 2.07 -2.50
C GLY A 320 19.60 1.73 -2.14
N ALA A 321 18.70 2.23 -2.98
CA ALA A 321 17.26 2.16 -2.79
C ALA A 321 16.70 0.80 -3.22
N GLN A 322 15.56 0.42 -2.65
CA GLN A 322 14.90 -0.83 -2.99
C GLN A 322 14.21 -0.71 -4.34
N MET A 323 14.69 -1.47 -5.30
CA MET A 323 14.11 -1.60 -6.63
C MET A 323 13.10 -2.75 -6.64
N HIS A 324 12.12 -2.67 -7.52
CA HIS A 324 11.18 -3.74 -7.81
C HIS A 324 11.14 -3.95 -9.32
N LEU A 325 10.92 -5.21 -9.68
CA LEU A 325 10.90 -5.66 -11.06
C LEU A 325 9.46 -5.93 -11.50
N ASP A 326 9.21 -5.86 -12.80
CA ASP A 326 7.99 -6.42 -13.38
C ASP A 326 8.07 -7.96 -13.42
N TYR A 327 6.98 -8.63 -13.80
CA TYR A 327 6.94 -10.10 -13.87
C TYR A 327 7.89 -10.74 -14.91
N LEU A 328 8.51 -9.94 -15.78
CA LEU A 328 9.49 -10.38 -16.77
C LEU A 328 10.94 -10.22 -16.27
N GLY A 329 11.13 -9.75 -15.04
CA GLY A 329 12.44 -9.56 -14.43
C GLY A 329 13.06 -8.21 -14.77
N ARG A 330 12.32 -7.30 -15.39
CA ARG A 330 12.85 -6.01 -15.82
C ARG A 330 12.70 -4.95 -14.73
N PRO A 331 13.66 -4.03 -14.59
CA PRO A 331 13.55 -2.88 -13.70
C PRO A 331 12.25 -2.12 -13.92
N LEU A 332 11.50 -1.87 -12.85
CA LEU A 332 10.20 -1.21 -12.95
C LEU A 332 10.12 0.06 -12.10
N TRP A 333 10.29 -0.05 -10.78
CA TRP A 333 10.14 1.10 -9.89
C TRP A 333 10.96 0.93 -8.62
N TRP A 334 11.39 2.03 -8.03
CA TRP A 334 12.02 2.04 -6.71
C TRP A 334 11.36 3.10 -5.82
N ASN A 335 11.40 2.87 -4.52
CA ASN A 335 10.96 3.82 -3.52
C ASN A 335 12.16 4.26 -2.68
N SER A 336 12.02 5.40 -1.98
CA SER A 336 13.06 6.00 -1.14
C SER A 336 14.19 6.58 -1.99
N GLY A 337 14.04 7.84 -2.41
CA GLY A 337 14.93 8.52 -3.38
C GLY A 337 16.44 8.29 -3.18
N LEU A 338 17.21 8.27 -4.28
CA LEU A 338 18.61 7.82 -4.37
C LEU A 338 19.66 8.74 -3.69
N VAL A 339 19.25 9.67 -2.84
CA VAL A 339 20.17 10.66 -2.30
C VAL A 339 20.88 10.12 -1.07
N GLY A 340 22.13 9.71 -1.28
CA GLY A 340 23.15 10.54 -0.66
C GLY A 340 24.46 10.59 -1.39
N ASN A 341 25.15 11.68 -1.04
CA ASN A 341 26.48 12.07 -1.44
C ASN A 341 26.84 11.78 -2.89
N GLN A 342 26.36 12.68 -3.77
CA GLN A 342 27.06 13.25 -4.93
C GLN A 342 28.28 12.41 -5.40
N MET A 343 28.17 11.63 -6.48
CA MET A 343 28.48 12.01 -7.86
C MET A 343 28.53 10.70 -8.67
N ASN A 344 27.98 10.70 -9.90
CA ASN A 344 28.42 9.93 -11.10
C ASN A 344 27.42 8.92 -11.70
N ARG A 345 26.88 9.35 -12.85
CA ARG A 345 26.76 8.72 -14.20
C ARG A 345 26.41 7.23 -14.41
N GLU A 346 26.60 6.30 -13.48
CA GLU A 346 26.32 4.87 -13.72
C GLU A 346 25.50 4.28 -12.55
N LEU A 347 24.30 3.80 -12.84
CA LEU A 347 23.39 3.18 -11.87
C LEU A 347 23.30 1.68 -12.16
N PHE A 348 23.35 0.87 -11.10
CA PHE A 348 23.36 -0.59 -11.19
C PHE A 348 22.12 -1.21 -10.56
N ILE A 349 21.69 -2.37 -11.05
CA ILE A 349 20.55 -3.16 -10.54
C ILE A 349 20.98 -4.58 -10.19
N ARG A 350 20.27 -5.18 -9.24
CA ARG A 350 20.44 -6.55 -8.81
C ARG A 350 19.11 -7.24 -8.46
N ASN A 351 18.96 -8.51 -8.82
CA ASN A 351 17.76 -9.33 -8.59
C ASN A 351 18.07 -10.60 -7.76
N ASP A 352 17.20 -10.97 -6.82
CA ASP A 352 17.28 -12.24 -6.07
C ASP A 352 16.75 -13.46 -6.87
N GLU A 353 16.00 -13.27 -7.95
CA GLU A 353 15.43 -14.35 -8.77
C GLU A 353 16.49 -15.17 -9.54
N MET A 354 17.75 -14.70 -9.61
CA MET A 354 18.84 -15.51 -10.13
C MET A 354 19.40 -16.50 -9.11
N LYS A 355 19.17 -16.36 -7.80
CA LYS A 355 19.63 -17.37 -6.83
C LYS A 355 18.90 -18.71 -6.98
N GLU A 356 17.60 -18.70 -7.29
CA GLU A 356 16.83 -19.93 -7.51
C GLU A 356 17.13 -20.57 -8.88
N ASN A 357 17.41 -19.78 -9.92
CA ASN A 357 17.82 -20.29 -11.23
C ASN A 357 19.29 -20.78 -11.23
N LEU A 358 20.17 -20.16 -10.45
CA LEU A 358 21.56 -20.59 -10.28
C LEU A 358 21.66 -21.91 -9.49
N ALA A 359 20.78 -22.16 -8.51
CA ALA A 359 20.68 -23.46 -7.84
C ALA A 359 20.28 -24.59 -8.81
N TYR A 360 19.44 -24.28 -9.81
CA TYR A 360 19.04 -25.20 -10.87
C TYR A 360 20.15 -25.45 -11.90
N GLU A 361 20.95 -24.43 -12.24
CA GLU A 361 22.12 -24.58 -13.13
C GLU A 361 23.35 -25.19 -12.45
N LEU A 362 23.43 -25.15 -11.11
CA LEU A 362 24.52 -25.72 -10.30
C LEU A 362 24.23 -27.09 -9.67
N GLU A 363 23.10 -27.73 -10.02
CA GLU A 363 22.68 -29.05 -9.50
C GLU A 363 22.60 -29.13 -7.95
N LEU A 364 22.11 -28.09 -7.27
CA LEU A 364 21.94 -28.10 -5.81
C LEU A 364 20.51 -28.53 -5.42
N ASP A 365 20.40 -29.33 -4.35
CA ASP A 365 19.14 -29.99 -3.96
C ASP A 365 18.15 -29.04 -3.22
N SER A 366 18.61 -27.92 -2.64
CA SER A 366 17.73 -26.87 -2.09
C SER A 366 18.44 -25.52 -1.86
N ALA A 367 17.65 -24.43 -1.77
CA ALA A 367 18.14 -23.09 -1.43
C ALA A 367 18.69 -22.97 0.02
N ASP A 368 18.48 -23.97 0.87
CA ASP A 368 18.95 -23.99 2.26
C ASP A 368 20.44 -24.39 2.38
N GLU A 369 21.06 -24.85 1.29
CA GLU A 369 22.49 -25.20 1.23
C GLU A 369 23.41 -24.01 0.91
N LEU A 370 22.83 -22.83 0.65
CA LEU A 370 23.60 -21.60 0.51
C LEU A 370 24.17 -21.20 1.89
N PRO A 371 25.44 -20.78 1.97
CA PRO A 371 25.99 -20.23 3.20
C PRO A 371 25.12 -19.03 3.63
N PRO A 372 24.85 -18.87 4.94
CA PRO A 372 24.10 -17.71 5.42
C PRO A 372 24.83 -16.44 4.96
N PRO A 373 24.11 -15.42 4.46
CA PRO A 373 24.76 -14.16 4.15
C PRO A 373 25.37 -13.62 5.45
N GLU A 374 26.69 -13.53 5.49
CA GLU A 374 27.37 -12.67 6.46
C GLU A 374 27.05 -11.23 6.05
N GLU A 375 25.99 -10.65 6.63
CA GLU A 375 25.77 -9.22 6.54
C GLU A 375 26.68 -8.49 7.55
N PRO A 376 27.33 -7.38 7.13
CA PRO A 376 28.13 -6.56 8.02
C PRO A 376 27.24 -5.99 9.13
N VAL A 377 27.71 -6.14 10.36
CA VAL A 377 27.11 -5.49 11.54
C VAL A 377 27.47 -4.01 11.49
N ASP A 378 26.70 -3.20 10.75
CA ASP A 378 26.79 -1.74 10.86
C ASP A 378 25.88 -1.25 12.00
N PRO A 379 26.42 -0.66 13.08
CA PRO A 379 25.65 -0.08 14.18
C PRO A 379 24.85 1.19 13.79
N VAL A 380 25.01 1.69 12.56
CA VAL A 380 24.33 2.88 12.03
C VAL A 380 23.47 2.47 10.82
N TRP A 381 22.50 1.59 11.04
CA TRP A 381 21.59 1.12 9.99
C TRP A 381 20.71 2.28 9.48
N ASP A 382 21.05 2.83 8.31
CA ASP A 382 20.17 3.72 7.55
C ASP A 382 19.21 2.85 6.73
N TYR A 383 17.94 2.82 7.13
CA TYR A 383 16.87 2.08 6.44
C TYR A 383 16.80 2.37 4.93
N MET A 384 17.34 3.51 4.51
CA MET A 384 17.30 4.01 3.14
C MET A 384 18.43 3.50 2.25
N ARG A 385 19.52 2.94 2.81
CA ARG A 385 20.70 2.51 2.02
C ARG A 385 21.35 1.25 2.59
N GLY A 386 20.76 0.10 2.26
CA GLY A 386 21.41 -1.20 2.41
C GLY A 386 22.26 -1.53 1.19
N CYS A 387 23.38 -2.20 1.41
CA CYS A 387 24.17 -2.84 0.36
C CYS A 387 23.73 -4.30 0.19
N MET A 388 23.62 -4.78 -1.04
CA MET A 388 23.24 -6.17 -1.34
C MET A 388 24.41 -6.87 -2.02
N SER A 389 24.91 -7.99 -1.45
CA SER A 389 26.10 -8.77 -1.91
C SER A 389 25.75 -10.24 -2.24
N GLY A 390 26.39 -10.84 -3.26
CA GLY A 390 26.14 -12.23 -3.72
C GLY A 390 25.05 -12.53 -4.79
N CYS A 391 24.79 -11.65 -5.77
CA CYS A 391 23.97 -11.87 -6.98
C CYS A 391 24.59 -11.03 -8.11
N GLU A 392 24.20 -11.29 -9.36
CA GLU A 392 24.68 -10.56 -10.53
C GLU A 392 24.35 -9.07 -10.46
N VAL A 393 25.35 -8.23 -10.73
CA VAL A 393 25.26 -6.78 -10.79
C VAL A 393 25.19 -6.37 -12.25
N GLU A 394 24.10 -5.73 -12.65
CA GLU A 394 23.89 -5.28 -14.02
C GLU A 394 23.88 -3.75 -14.09
N ALA A 395 24.58 -3.17 -15.06
CA ALA A 395 24.45 -1.76 -15.36
C ALA A 395 23.09 -1.49 -16.02
N LEU A 396 22.45 -0.37 -15.65
CA LEU A 396 21.24 0.07 -16.34
C LEU A 396 21.53 0.38 -17.82
N PRO A 397 20.62 0.03 -18.74
CA PRO A 397 20.63 0.58 -20.11
C PRO A 397 20.70 2.10 -20.10
N GLU A 398 21.34 2.69 -21.11
CA GLU A 398 21.62 4.13 -21.17
C GLU A 398 20.38 5.00 -20.97
N ASP A 399 19.25 4.64 -21.60
CA ASP A 399 17.98 5.34 -21.49
C ASP A 399 17.36 5.23 -20.09
N GLU A 400 17.40 4.06 -19.47
CA GLU A 400 16.94 3.86 -18.09
C GLU A 400 17.85 4.58 -17.08
N ALA A 401 19.16 4.59 -17.32
CA ALA A 401 20.13 5.30 -16.49
C ALA A 401 19.94 6.81 -16.58
N GLU A 402 19.72 7.37 -17.78
CA GLU A 402 19.40 8.79 -17.98
C GLU A 402 18.11 9.17 -17.24
N LEU A 403 17.05 8.38 -17.40
CA LEU A 403 15.78 8.60 -16.71
C LEU A 403 15.95 8.54 -15.19
N ALA A 404 16.64 7.52 -14.67
CA ALA A 404 16.91 7.39 -13.24
C ALA A 404 17.71 8.58 -12.69
N ASN A 405 18.75 9.01 -13.42
CA ASN A 405 19.54 10.20 -13.07
C ASN A 405 18.68 11.48 -13.05
N SER A 406 17.72 11.62 -13.96
CA SER A 406 16.79 12.76 -13.93
C SER A 406 15.98 12.80 -12.64
N TYR A 407 15.47 11.65 -12.17
CA TYR A 407 14.77 11.54 -10.89
C TYR A 407 15.67 11.90 -9.70
N VAL A 408 16.95 11.53 -9.72
CA VAL A 408 17.90 11.94 -8.68
C VAL A 408 18.07 13.45 -8.62
N VAL A 409 18.13 14.12 -9.77
CA VAL A 409 18.22 15.59 -9.83
C VAL A 409 16.94 16.22 -9.28
N MET A 410 15.77 15.72 -9.68
CA MET A 410 14.47 16.19 -9.18
C MET A 410 14.36 16.04 -7.66
N ASP A 411 14.75 14.88 -7.11
CA ASP A 411 14.74 14.61 -5.67
C ASP A 411 15.66 15.56 -4.88
N LYS A 412 16.85 15.87 -5.43
CA LYS A 412 17.79 16.84 -4.83
C LYS A 412 17.20 18.25 -4.78
N ILE A 413 16.54 18.68 -5.84
CA ILE A 413 15.88 20.00 -5.90
C ILE A 413 14.74 20.05 -4.89
N SER A 414 13.89 19.02 -4.85
CA SER A 414 12.79 18.90 -3.89
C SER A 414 13.28 18.98 -2.44
N LYS A 415 14.30 18.19 -2.07
CA LYS A 415 14.90 18.22 -0.72
C LYS A 415 15.53 19.57 -0.35
N ARG A 416 16.13 20.27 -1.32
CA ARG A 416 16.65 21.63 -1.12
C ARG A 416 15.51 22.63 -0.88
N ALA A 417 14.45 22.56 -1.68
CA ALA A 417 13.26 23.39 -1.51
C ALA A 417 12.63 23.19 -0.12
N ASP A 418 12.47 21.94 0.31
CA ASP A 418 11.99 21.59 1.65
C ASP A 418 12.85 22.19 2.76
N SER A 419 14.19 22.13 2.62
CA SER A 419 15.12 22.74 3.56
C SER A 419 14.96 24.26 3.64
N LEU A 420 14.73 24.93 2.51
CA LEU A 420 14.49 26.37 2.45
C LEU A 420 13.13 26.75 3.05
N ILE A 421 12.07 25.99 2.75
CA ILE A 421 10.73 26.18 3.33
C ILE A 421 10.77 26.00 4.84
N ALA A 422 11.47 24.99 5.35
CA ALA A 422 11.67 24.78 6.78
C ALA A 422 12.40 25.95 7.46
N GLN A 423 13.15 26.74 6.69
CA GLN A 423 13.79 27.99 7.14
C GLN A 423 12.92 29.24 6.90
N HIS A 424 11.64 29.07 6.58
CA HIS A 424 10.69 30.14 6.22
C HIS A 424 11.16 31.02 5.04
N LYS A 425 11.94 30.46 4.12
CA LYS A 425 12.37 31.16 2.91
C LYS A 425 11.39 30.88 1.76
N ASN A 426 11.16 31.88 0.93
CA ASN A 426 10.41 31.69 -0.31
C ASN A 426 11.21 30.83 -1.27
N VAL A 427 10.54 29.86 -1.87
CA VAL A 427 11.06 29.04 -2.97
C VAL A 427 10.28 29.41 -4.22
N ASP A 428 10.97 29.74 -5.30
CA ASP A 428 10.33 29.92 -6.60
C ASP A 428 10.01 28.53 -7.18
N PRO A 429 8.74 28.16 -7.36
CA PRO A 429 8.36 26.84 -7.86
C PRO A 429 8.74 26.61 -9.32
N LYS A 430 9.15 27.65 -10.08
CA LYS A 430 9.54 27.53 -11.50
C LYS A 430 11.05 27.64 -11.73
N GLY A 431 11.73 28.52 -10.99
CA GLY A 431 13.10 28.92 -11.27
C GLY A 431 14.16 27.80 -11.18
N ASP A 432 13.96 26.80 -10.32
CA ASP A 432 14.93 25.70 -10.16
C ASP A 432 14.76 24.58 -11.21
N TRP A 433 13.60 24.48 -11.86
CA TRP A 433 13.29 23.42 -12.83
C TRP A 433 13.80 23.71 -14.24
N ASP A 434 13.92 24.98 -14.63
CA ASP A 434 14.42 25.41 -15.95
C ASP A 434 15.94 25.11 -16.16
N THR A 435 16.59 24.52 -15.16
CA THR A 435 18.04 24.19 -15.15
C THR A 435 18.33 22.69 -15.28
N ILE A 436 17.28 21.86 -15.30
CA ILE A 436 17.32 20.40 -15.56
C ILE A 436 17.02 20.18 -17.03
#